data_AF-A0A9D8DFC5-F1
#
_entry.id   AF-A0A9D8DFC5-F1
#
_cell.length_a   1.000
_cell.length_b   1.000
_cell.length_c   1.000
_cell.angle_alpha   90.00
_cell.angle_beta   90.00
_cell.angle_gamma   90.00
#
_symmetry.space_group_name_H-M   'P 1'
#
loop_
_entity.id
_entity.type
_entity.pdbx_description
1 polymer ?
#
loop_
_entity_poly.entity_id
_entity_poly.type
_entity_poly.pdbx_seq_one_letter_code
_entity_poly.pdbx_strand_id
1 'polypeptide(L)'
;MASSAEIAYREAMRSLDGQAQDLSSVRGHLSIVVTAAGIAAAFLGAQADGHGPAFWVAAVAFVLIAVLTVLVYRPVDFPWGFGGHQLVAEYVDPVPQPDAEFVMRELAIHAGDDYQINKKTLDRLWKLQSWAFSIFVVEVLALLSNLALEAK
;
A
#
# COMPACT_ATOMS: atom_id res chain seq x y z
N MET A 1 -30.66 -23.05 -1.37
CA MET A 1 -29.19 -23.21 -1.30
C MET A 1 -28.60 -22.18 -2.24
N ALA A 2 -27.52 -21.48 -1.86
CA ALA A 2 -26.86 -20.53 -2.75
C ALA A 2 -26.30 -21.26 -3.98
N SER A 3 -26.36 -20.65 -5.16
CA SER A 3 -25.78 -21.24 -6.37
C SER A 3 -24.25 -21.18 -6.31
N SER A 4 -23.57 -22.03 -7.08
CA SER A 4 -22.10 -21.99 -7.19
C SER A 4 -21.60 -20.63 -7.66
N ALA A 5 -22.33 -19.98 -8.59
CA ALA A 5 -22.01 -18.64 -9.07
C ALA A 5 -22.16 -17.58 -7.98
N GLU A 6 -23.20 -17.67 -7.13
CA GLU A 6 -23.39 -16.75 -6.01
C GLU A 6 -22.25 -16.85 -5.00
N ILE A 7 -21.79 -18.07 -4.69
CA ILE A 7 -20.66 -18.31 -3.79
C ILE A 7 -19.38 -17.72 -4.39
N ALA A 8 -19.11 -18.00 -5.67
CA ALA A 8 -17.93 -17.49 -6.37
C ALA A 8 -17.90 -15.96 -6.41
N TYR A 9 -19.03 -15.33 -6.74
CA TYR A 9 -19.15 -13.87 -6.77
C TYR A 9 -18.91 -13.24 -5.39
N ARG A 10 -19.53 -13.78 -4.34
CA ARG A 10 -19.34 -13.26 -2.97
C ARG A 10 -17.90 -13.35 -2.50
N GLU A 11 -17.21 -14.46 -2.79
CA GLU A 11 -15.82 -14.64 -2.40
C GLU A 11 -14.88 -13.73 -3.20
N ALA A 12 -15.16 -13.52 -4.49
CA ALA A 12 -14.42 -12.58 -5.32
C ALA A 12 -14.52 -11.14 -4.80
N MET A 13 -15.74 -10.68 -4.47
CA MET A 13 -15.95 -9.36 -3.88
C MET A 13 -15.29 -9.23 -2.51
N ARG A 14 -15.40 -10.24 -1.64
CA ARG A 14 -14.73 -10.27 -0.33
C ARG A 14 -13.21 -10.15 -0.47
N SER A 15 -12.64 -10.77 -1.51
CA SER A 15 -11.20 -10.70 -1.79
C SER A 15 -10.76 -9.31 -2.24
N LEU A 16 -11.57 -8.61 -3.05
CA LEU A 16 -11.33 -7.21 -3.44
C LEU A 16 -11.41 -6.26 -2.24
N ASP A 17 -12.41 -6.44 -1.36
CA ASP A 17 -12.51 -5.67 -0.12
C ASP A 17 -11.29 -5.89 0.78
N GLY A 18 -10.79 -7.12 0.86
CA GLY A 18 -9.55 -7.45 1.56
C GLY A 18 -8.33 -6.68 1.02
N GLN A 19 -8.20 -6.55 -0.29
CA GLN A 19 -7.13 -5.77 -0.91
C GLN A 19 -7.22 -4.27 -0.61
N ALA A 20 -8.43 -3.71 -0.52
CA ALA A 20 -8.62 -2.31 -0.11
C ALA A 20 -8.19 -2.10 1.35
N GLN A 21 -8.47 -3.07 2.22
CA GLN A 21 -7.98 -3.07 3.60
C GLN A 21 -6.45 -3.19 3.67
N ASP A 22 -5.84 -4.05 2.86
CA ASP A 22 -4.39 -4.19 2.78
C ASP A 22 -3.71 -2.89 2.34
N LEU A 23 -4.27 -2.18 1.35
CA LEU A 23 -3.78 -0.86 0.95
C LEU A 23 -3.79 0.14 2.11
N SER A 24 -4.90 0.18 2.84
CA SER A 24 -5.05 1.04 4.02
C SER A 24 -4.01 0.69 5.09
N SER A 25 -3.79 -0.60 5.34
CA SER A 25 -2.77 -1.09 6.27
C SER A 25 -1.35 -0.65 5.87
N VAL A 26 -0.98 -0.81 4.60
CA VAL A 26 0.33 -0.38 4.08
C VAL A 26 0.57 1.11 4.31
N ARG A 27 -0.42 1.94 3.98
CA ARG A 27 -0.36 3.40 4.17
C ARG A 27 -0.32 3.79 5.66
N GLY A 28 -1.08 3.10 6.49
CA GLY A 28 -1.07 3.28 7.95
C GLY A 28 0.30 2.99 8.55
N HIS A 29 0.90 1.85 8.21
CA HIS A 29 2.25 1.51 8.66
C HIS A 29 3.30 2.52 8.20
N LEU A 30 3.22 2.97 6.95
CA LEU A 30 4.17 3.94 6.43
C LEU A 30 4.05 5.32 7.10
N SER A 31 2.84 5.72 7.48
CA SER A 31 2.60 6.94 8.28
C SER A 31 3.27 6.85 9.65
N ILE A 32 3.24 5.68 10.27
CA ILE A 32 3.94 5.42 11.54
C ILE A 32 5.46 5.53 11.34
N VAL A 33 6.00 4.88 10.30
CA VAL A 33 7.44 4.90 10.01
C VAL A 33 7.94 6.32 9.77
N VAL A 34 7.30 7.11 8.91
CA VAL A 34 7.75 8.49 8.62
C VAL A 34 7.65 9.40 9.84
N THR A 35 6.63 9.20 10.68
CA THR A 35 6.48 9.96 11.94
C THR A 35 7.59 9.61 12.92
N ALA A 36 7.88 8.31 13.11
CA ALA A 36 8.94 7.85 13.99
C ALA A 36 10.32 8.31 13.50
N ALA A 37 10.57 8.26 12.19
CA ALA A 37 11.76 8.80 11.56
C ALA A 37 11.92 10.30 11.85
N GLY A 38 10.88 11.10 11.63
CA GLY A 38 10.90 12.54 11.91
C GLY A 38 11.17 12.86 13.38
N ILE A 39 10.60 12.08 14.31
CA ILE A 39 10.88 12.20 15.74
C ILE A 39 12.34 11.86 16.04
N ALA A 40 12.85 10.73 15.52
CA ALA A 40 14.24 10.32 15.73
C ALA A 40 15.22 11.36 15.20
N ALA A 41 15.00 11.86 13.98
CA ALA A 41 15.79 12.92 13.37
C ALA A 41 15.75 14.21 14.20
N ALA A 42 14.58 14.61 14.71
CA ALA A 42 14.44 15.81 15.52
C ALA A 42 15.16 15.71 16.88
N PHE A 43 15.02 14.59 17.59
CA PHE A 43 15.60 14.43 18.94
C PHE A 43 17.08 14.04 18.94
N LEU A 44 17.47 13.08 18.11
CA LEU A 44 18.85 12.60 18.04
C LEU A 44 19.69 13.54 17.17
N GLY A 45 19.13 14.07 16.08
CA GLY A 45 19.82 15.02 15.22
C GLY A 45 20.09 16.36 15.89
N ALA A 46 19.23 16.82 16.81
CA ALA A 46 19.48 18.04 17.59
C ALA A 46 20.58 17.89 18.63
N GLN A 47 20.90 16.66 19.04
CA GLN A 47 22.00 16.38 19.97
C GLN A 47 23.33 16.12 19.27
N ALA A 48 23.28 15.79 17.98
CA ALA A 48 24.46 15.59 17.17
C ALA A 48 25.11 16.94 16.82
N ASP A 49 26.43 16.98 16.69
CA ASP A 49 27.14 18.19 16.23
C ASP A 49 26.76 18.53 14.77
N GLY A 50 26.06 17.64 14.06
CA GLY A 50 25.60 17.84 12.69
C GLY A 50 26.75 17.70 11.68
N HIS A 51 27.80 17.00 12.07
CA HIS A 51 29.04 16.83 11.31
C HIS A 51 29.37 15.34 11.21
N GLY A 52 30.11 14.94 10.18
CA GLY A 52 30.61 13.57 10.04
C GLY A 52 29.76 12.64 9.15
N PRO A 53 30.33 11.50 8.75
CA PRO A 53 29.73 10.62 7.75
C PRO A 53 28.43 9.98 8.25
N ALA A 54 28.31 9.66 9.54
CA ALA A 54 27.13 9.02 10.12
C ALA A 54 25.90 9.97 10.10
N PHE A 55 26.09 11.26 10.42
CA PHE A 55 25.03 12.25 10.30
C PHE A 55 24.50 12.37 8.86
N TRP A 56 25.38 12.44 7.86
CA TRP A 56 24.96 12.52 6.47
C TRP A 56 24.23 11.26 5.98
N VAL A 57 24.66 10.08 6.44
CA VAL A 57 23.93 8.82 6.16
C VAL A 57 22.51 8.89 6.73
N ALA A 58 22.34 9.37 7.96
CA ALA A 58 21.03 9.55 8.56
C ALA A 58 20.17 10.56 7.79
N ALA A 59 20.73 11.71 7.41
CA ALA A 59 20.02 12.74 6.65
C ALA A 59 19.53 12.21 5.29
N VAL A 60 20.38 11.48 4.56
CA VAL A 60 20.00 10.85 3.29
C VAL A 60 18.93 9.78 3.51
N ALA A 61 19.07 8.96 4.55
CA ALA A 61 18.09 7.94 4.90
C ALA A 61 16.71 8.56 5.19
N PHE A 62 16.66 9.65 5.96
CA PHE A 62 15.42 10.39 6.23
C PHE A 62 14.75 10.89 4.95
N VAL A 63 15.53 11.50 4.04
CA VAL A 63 15.01 11.97 2.75
C VAL A 63 14.47 10.81 1.91
N LEU A 64 15.16 9.67 1.88
CA LEU A 64 14.69 8.48 1.17
C LEU A 64 13.37 7.95 1.75
N ILE A 65 13.20 7.96 3.08
CA ILE A 65 11.93 7.59 3.71
C ILE A 65 10.82 8.52 3.24
N ALA A 66 11.03 9.84 3.25
CA ALA A 66 10.05 10.81 2.78
C ALA A 66 9.68 10.59 1.31
N VAL A 67 10.65 10.32 0.44
CA VAL A 67 10.42 10.00 -0.98
C VAL A 67 9.59 8.72 -1.12
N LEU A 68 9.91 7.67 -0.38
CA LEU A 68 9.15 6.42 -0.38
C LEU A 68 7.71 6.63 0.10
N THR A 69 7.49 7.47 1.11
CA THR A 69 6.16 7.87 1.57
C THR A 69 5.36 8.51 0.45
N VAL A 70 5.93 9.48 -0.27
CA VAL A 70 5.25 10.12 -1.40
C VAL A 70 4.92 9.11 -2.50
N LEU A 71 5.84 8.18 -2.82
CA LEU A 71 5.61 7.17 -3.83
C LEU A 71 4.46 6.21 -3.48
N VAL A 72 4.30 5.83 -2.22
CA VAL A 72 3.21 4.95 -1.75
C VAL A 72 1.86 5.69 -1.68
N TYR A 73 1.89 6.99 -1.38
CA TYR A 73 0.69 7.83 -1.32
C TYR A 73 0.23 8.36 -2.69
N ARG A 74 1.01 8.15 -3.75
CA ARG A 74 0.62 8.54 -5.09
C ARG A 74 -0.76 7.94 -5.43
N PRO A 75 -1.67 8.73 -6.03
CA PRO A 75 -2.92 8.19 -6.55
C PRO A 75 -2.58 7.18 -7.65
N VAL A 76 -2.88 5.92 -7.38
CA VAL A 76 -2.83 4.82 -8.35
C VAL A 76 -4.26 4.39 -8.55
N ASP A 77 -4.66 4.24 -9.80
CA ASP A 77 -5.99 3.75 -10.15
C ASP A 77 -6.04 2.26 -9.82
N PHE A 78 -6.84 1.93 -8.81
CA PHE A 78 -7.15 0.56 -8.44
C PHE A 78 -8.58 0.27 -8.88
N PRO A 79 -8.82 -0.67 -9.79
CA PRO A 79 -10.15 -1.18 -10.03
C PRO A 79 -10.68 -1.89 -8.78
N TRP A 80 -11.52 -1.20 -8.01
CA TRP A 80 -12.15 -1.74 -6.78
C TRP A 80 -13.53 -2.35 -7.03
N GLY A 81 -13.98 -2.38 -8.28
CA GLY A 81 -15.28 -2.89 -8.65
C GLY A 81 -15.80 -2.28 -9.93
N PHE A 82 -17.09 -2.47 -10.14
CA PHE A 82 -17.74 -2.24 -11.42
C PHE A 82 -18.32 -0.84 -11.54
N GLY A 83 -18.21 -0.24 -12.73
CA GLY A 83 -18.97 0.96 -13.07
C GLY A 83 -20.46 0.63 -13.17
N GLY A 84 -21.30 1.24 -12.32
CA GLY A 84 -22.74 0.97 -12.31
C GLY A 84 -23.42 1.16 -13.68
N HIS A 85 -22.96 2.14 -14.47
CA HIS A 85 -23.45 2.34 -15.84
C HIS A 85 -23.08 1.20 -16.80
N GLN A 86 -21.86 0.64 -16.68
CA GLN A 86 -21.46 -0.51 -17.50
C GLN A 86 -22.27 -1.75 -17.12
N LEU A 87 -22.47 -2.00 -15.81
CA LEU A 87 -23.27 -3.13 -15.36
C LEU A 87 -24.71 -3.09 -15.88
N VAL A 88 -25.35 -1.92 -15.82
CA VAL A 88 -26.73 -1.77 -16.30
C VAL A 88 -26.79 -1.98 -17.81
N ALA A 89 -25.90 -1.33 -18.56
CA ALA A 89 -25.87 -1.45 -20.01
C ALA A 89 -25.55 -2.88 -20.50
N GLU A 90 -24.69 -3.61 -19.79
CA GLU A 90 -24.19 -4.92 -20.22
C GLU A 90 -25.05 -6.10 -19.73
N TYR A 91 -25.72 -5.97 -18.58
CA TYR A 91 -26.44 -7.09 -17.95
C TYR A 91 -27.92 -6.83 -17.68
N VAL A 92 -28.38 -5.58 -17.67
CA VAL A 92 -29.79 -5.23 -17.35
C VAL A 92 -30.57 -4.79 -18.60
N ASP A 93 -29.95 -3.97 -19.44
CA ASP A 93 -30.58 -3.42 -20.65
C ASP A 93 -30.68 -4.38 -21.85
N PRO A 94 -29.83 -5.42 -22.03
CA PRO A 94 -29.94 -6.32 -23.18
C PRO A 94 -31.26 -7.11 -23.20
N VAL A 95 -31.76 -7.40 -24.41
CA VAL A 95 -32.93 -8.25 -24.65
C VAL A 95 -32.55 -9.38 -25.61
N PRO A 96 -32.65 -10.66 -25.20
CA PRO A 96 -33.10 -11.14 -23.88
C PRO A 96 -32.09 -10.82 -22.77
N GLN A 97 -32.60 -10.60 -21.56
CA GLN A 97 -31.77 -10.40 -20.38
C GLN A 97 -31.04 -11.71 -20.02
N PRO A 98 -29.74 -11.66 -19.71
CA PRO A 98 -29.02 -12.82 -19.21
C PRO A 98 -29.60 -13.27 -17.86
N ASP A 99 -29.50 -14.57 -17.58
CA ASP A 99 -29.91 -15.08 -16.27
C ASP A 99 -28.95 -14.62 -15.16
N ALA A 100 -29.45 -14.61 -13.91
CA ALA A 100 -28.67 -14.14 -12.78
C ALA A 100 -27.42 -14.98 -12.49
N GLU A 101 -27.42 -16.26 -12.86
CA GLU A 101 -26.28 -17.16 -12.63
C GLU A 101 -25.12 -16.83 -13.57
N PHE A 102 -25.43 -16.54 -14.83
CA PHE A 102 -24.51 -16.04 -15.84
C PHE A 102 -23.91 -14.70 -15.41
N VAL A 103 -24.75 -13.74 -14.99
CA VAL A 103 -24.27 -12.44 -14.53
C VAL A 103 -23.32 -12.60 -13.35
N MET A 104 -23.69 -13.36 -12.31
CA MET A 104 -22.80 -13.58 -11.16
C MET A 104 -21.49 -14.26 -11.55
N ARG A 105 -21.52 -15.21 -12.48
CA ARG A 105 -20.31 -15.88 -12.98
C ARG A 105 -19.39 -14.89 -13.70
N GLU A 106 -19.91 -14.07 -14.60
CA GLU A 106 -19.10 -13.09 -15.34
C GLU A 106 -18.53 -12.02 -14.39
N LEU A 107 -19.33 -11.53 -13.44
CA LEU A 107 -18.83 -10.61 -12.41
C LEU A 107 -17.75 -11.24 -11.53
N ALA A 108 -17.88 -12.51 -11.16
CA ALA A 108 -16.84 -13.20 -10.40
C ALA A 108 -15.52 -13.30 -11.19
N ILE A 109 -15.59 -13.53 -12.50
CA ILE A 109 -14.42 -13.57 -13.39
C ILE A 109 -13.75 -12.19 -13.46
N HIS A 110 -14.52 -11.15 -13.73
CA HIS A 110 -14.01 -9.78 -13.83
C HIS A 110 -13.37 -9.31 -12.52
N ALA A 111 -14.02 -9.56 -11.39
CA ALA A 111 -13.45 -9.28 -10.07
C ALA A 111 -12.14 -10.06 -9.83
N GLY A 112 -12.02 -11.26 -10.37
CA GLY A 112 -10.77 -12.04 -10.36
C GLY A 112 -9.66 -11.38 -11.18
N ASP A 113 -9.97 -10.83 -12.35
CA ASP A 113 -9.00 -10.11 -13.18
C ASP A 113 -8.52 -8.82 -12.50
N ASP A 114 -9.46 -8.03 -11.95
CA ASP A 114 -9.16 -6.84 -11.17
C ASP A 114 -8.28 -7.17 -9.95
N TYR A 115 -8.58 -8.27 -9.25
CA TYR A 115 -7.77 -8.75 -8.13
C TYR A 115 -6.32 -8.99 -8.56
N GLN A 116 -6.07 -9.59 -9.73
CA GLN A 116 -4.71 -9.83 -10.21
C GLN A 116 -3.96 -8.55 -10.58
N ILE A 117 -4.66 -7.56 -11.14
CA ILE A 117 -4.10 -6.24 -11.46
C ILE A 117 -3.70 -5.53 -10.15
N ASN A 118 -4.63 -5.44 -9.21
CA ASN A 118 -4.43 -4.80 -7.92
C ASN A 118 -3.33 -5.48 -7.10
N LYS A 119 -3.28 -6.81 -7.11
CA LYS A 119 -2.27 -7.59 -6.37
C LYS A 119 -0.84 -7.19 -6.76
N LYS A 120 -0.55 -7.05 -8.05
CA LYS A 120 0.80 -6.64 -8.52
C LYS A 120 1.19 -5.26 -7.98
N THR A 121 0.23 -4.33 -7.97
CA THR A 121 0.44 -2.99 -7.42
C THR A 121 0.64 -3.05 -5.91
N LEU A 122 -0.21 -3.78 -5.18
CA LEU A 122 -0.08 -3.96 -3.73
C LEU A 122 1.23 -4.62 -3.33
N ASP A 123 1.67 -5.68 -4.03
CA ASP A 123 2.95 -6.34 -3.78
C ASP A 123 4.13 -5.36 -3.96
N ARG A 124 4.04 -4.43 -4.92
CA ARG A 124 5.03 -3.36 -5.09
C ARG A 124 4.99 -2.37 -3.92
N LEU A 125 3.80 -1.97 -3.47
CA LEU A 125 3.66 -1.05 -2.34
C LEU A 125 4.18 -1.67 -1.03
N TRP A 126 3.92 -2.95 -0.80
CA TRP A 126 4.48 -3.71 0.31
C TRP A 126 6.01 -3.71 0.29
N LYS A 127 6.63 -3.95 -0.87
CA LYS A 127 8.09 -3.87 -1.01
C LYS A 127 8.62 -2.47 -0.70
N LEU A 128 7.95 -1.42 -1.18
CA LEU A 128 8.34 -0.03 -0.88
C LEU A 128 8.25 0.28 0.62
N GLN A 129 7.19 -0.19 1.29
CA GLN A 129 7.06 -0.07 2.74
C GLN A 129 8.18 -0.83 3.47
N SER A 130 8.51 -2.06 3.06
CA SER A 130 9.61 -2.82 3.66
C SER A 130 10.94 -2.09 3.52
N TRP A 131 11.21 -1.50 2.35
CA TRP A 131 12.40 -0.66 2.15
C TRP A 131 12.40 0.55 3.08
N ALA A 132 11.28 1.26 3.22
CA ALA A 132 11.18 2.40 4.13
C ALA A 132 11.48 2.01 5.58
N PHE A 133 10.99 0.85 6.04
CA PHE A 133 11.29 0.32 7.36
C PHE A 133 12.78 0.00 7.53
N SER A 134 13.40 -0.67 6.54
CA SER A 134 14.84 -0.97 6.58
C SER A 134 15.69 0.30 6.62
N ILE A 135 15.32 1.31 5.83
CA ILE A 135 16.03 2.59 5.80
C ILE A 135 15.86 3.34 7.13
N PHE A 136 14.68 3.29 7.74
CA PHE A 136 14.45 3.87 9.08
C PHE A 136 15.36 3.23 10.14
N VAL A 137 15.55 1.91 10.12
CA VAL A 137 16.51 1.26 11.03
C VAL A 137 17.93 1.79 10.80
N VAL A 138 18.34 1.95 9.54
CA VAL A 138 19.66 2.52 9.18
C VAL A 138 19.79 3.96 9.68
N GLU A 139 18.76 4.79 9.51
CA GLU A 139 18.72 6.17 9.99
C GLU A 139 18.98 6.24 11.50
N VAL A 140 18.24 5.47 12.30
CA VAL A 140 18.37 5.46 13.76
C VAL A 140 19.75 4.97 14.18
N LEU A 141 20.25 3.90 13.57
CA LEU A 141 21.59 3.39 13.87
C LEU A 141 22.68 4.41 13.52
N ALA A 142 22.54 5.12 12.40
CA ALA A 142 23.49 6.15 11.98
C ALA A 142 23.48 7.33 12.96
N LEU A 143 22.31 7.81 13.40
CA LEU A 143 22.19 8.86 14.42
C LEU A 143 22.83 8.45 15.75
N LEU A 144 22.53 7.23 16.23
CA LEU A 144 23.12 6.70 17.47
C LEU A 144 24.65 6.54 17.36
N SER A 145 25.14 6.07 16.20
CA SER A 145 26.58 5.93 15.98
C SER A 145 27.28 7.29 15.98
N ASN A 146 26.64 8.31 15.42
CA ASN A 146 27.18 9.66 15.42
C ASN A 146 27.35 10.19 16.84
N LEU A 147 26.30 10.10 17.66
CA LEU A 147 26.33 10.49 19.07
C LEU A 147 27.38 9.71 19.88
N ALA A 148 27.52 8.41 19.62
CA ALA A 148 28.50 7.58 20.30
C ALA A 148 29.96 7.90 19.94
N LEU A 149 30.20 8.48 18.75
CA LEU A 149 31.52 8.95 18.34
C LEU A 149 31.83 10.32 18.95
N GLU A 150 30.84 11.20 19.08
CA GLU A 150 30.98 12.52 19.70
C GLU A 150 31.17 12.45 21.22
N ALA A 151 30.64 11.42 21.87
CA ALA A 151 30.79 11.22 23.32
C ALA A 151 32.18 10.71 23.77
N LYS A 152 33.11 10.45 22.85
CA LYS A 152 34.46 9.96 23.13
C LYS A 152 35.51 11.06 23.02
#